data_AF-A0AA35TPE2-F1
#
_entry.id   AF-A0AA35TPE2-F1
#
_cell.length_a   1.000
_cell.length_b   1.000
_cell.length_c   1.000
_cell.angle_alpha   90.00
_cell.angle_beta   90.00
_cell.angle_gamma   90.00
#
_symmetry.space_group_name_H-M   'P 1'
#
loop_
_entity.id
_entity.type
_entity.pdbx_description
1 polymer ?
#
loop_
_entity_poly.entity_id
_entity_poly.type
_entity_poly.pdbx_seq_one_letter_code
_entity_poly.pdbx_strand_id
1 'polypeptide(L)'
;MDNLFTFLSLLTTGMHNALPWSKVIWYDSVTVDGNLKWQNALNKMNQPFFELCDGIFLNYLWKVPLLYATATFAGHRRGDVYVGIDVFGRKCYGDGGYNTNKALAVIKQASLSAAVFAPGWVYETQPKTQFFHNQDK
;
A
#
# COMPACT_ATOMS: atom_id res chain seq x y z
N MET A 1 6.49 1.20 -22.22
CA MET A 1 5.73 0.64 -21.08
C MET A 1 5.51 -0.85 -21.21
N ASP A 2 5.37 -1.37 -22.43
CA ASP A 2 5.20 -2.79 -22.74
C ASP A 2 6.22 -3.72 -22.06
N ASN A 3 7.50 -3.31 -22.00
CA ASN A 3 8.53 -4.10 -21.32
C ASN A 3 8.25 -4.29 -19.82
N LEU A 4 7.73 -3.26 -19.14
CA LEU A 4 7.47 -3.33 -17.70
C LEU A 4 6.22 -4.17 -17.39
N PHE A 5 5.18 -4.07 -18.22
CA PHE A 5 4.01 -4.96 -18.12
C PHE A 5 4.38 -6.42 -18.41
N THR A 6 5.20 -6.65 -19.45
CA THR A 6 5.69 -7.99 -19.78
C THR A 6 6.53 -8.56 -18.64
N PHE A 7 7.45 -7.76 -18.10
CA PHE A 7 8.25 -8.16 -16.96
C PHE A 7 7.40 -8.49 -15.74
N LEU A 8 6.43 -7.65 -15.38
CA LEU A 8 5.58 -7.88 -14.22
C LEU A 8 4.76 -9.17 -14.38
N SER A 9 4.18 -9.41 -15.57
CA SER A 9 3.44 -10.64 -15.86
C SER A 9 4.32 -11.89 -15.77
N LEU A 10 5.53 -11.84 -16.36
CA LEU A 10 6.49 -12.94 -16.31
C LEU A 10 6.99 -13.19 -14.89
N LEU A 11 7.25 -12.12 -14.12
CA LEU A 11 7.67 -12.24 -12.72
C LEU A 11 6.58 -12.88 -11.88
N THR A 12 5.34 -12.39 -11.95
CA THR A 12 4.19 -12.97 -11.22
C THR A 12 4.03 -14.45 -11.53
N THR A 13 3.97 -14.81 -12.82
CA THR A 13 3.84 -16.20 -13.27
C THR A 13 5.02 -17.07 -12.82
N GLY A 14 6.25 -16.58 -12.99
CA GLY A 14 7.46 -17.28 -12.60
C GLY A 14 7.53 -17.54 -11.10
N MET A 15 7.13 -16.56 -10.28
CA MET A 15 7.08 -16.70 -8.83
C MET A 15 6.05 -17.75 -8.40
N HIS A 16 4.84 -17.75 -8.98
CA HIS A 16 3.83 -18.77 -8.67
C HIS A 16 4.25 -20.18 -9.11
N ASN A 17 4.96 -20.31 -10.23
CA ASN A 17 5.51 -21.60 -10.67
C ASN A 17 6.57 -22.13 -9.70
N ALA A 18 7.43 -21.26 -9.17
CA ALA A 18 8.45 -21.63 -8.19
C ALA A 18 7.87 -21.88 -6.79
N LEU A 19 6.85 -21.11 -6.41
CA LEU A 19 6.22 -21.14 -5.09
C LEU A 19 4.73 -20.73 -5.22
N PRO A 20 3.78 -21.68 -5.23
CA PRO A 20 2.37 -21.39 -5.53
C PRO A 20 1.69 -20.34 -4.64
N TRP A 21 2.21 -20.12 -3.43
CA TRP A 21 1.70 -19.14 -2.46
C TRP A 21 2.49 -17.82 -2.44
N SER A 22 3.46 -17.62 -3.33
CA SER A 22 4.17 -16.35 -3.45
C SER A 22 3.22 -15.21 -3.81
N LYS A 23 3.62 -13.99 -3.48
CA LYS A 23 2.89 -12.78 -3.83
C LYS A 23 3.82 -11.75 -4.48
N VAL A 24 3.41 -11.22 -5.62
CA VAL A 24 4.03 -10.06 -6.26
C VAL A 24 3.13 -8.86 -6.05
N ILE A 25 3.66 -7.81 -5.42
CA ILE A 25 2.90 -6.60 -5.07
C ILE A 25 3.53 -5.40 -5.77
N TRP A 26 2.70 -4.61 -6.45
CA TRP A 26 3.13 -3.38 -7.11
C TRP A 26 3.03 -2.17 -6.17
N TYR A 27 4.00 -1.27 -6.19
CA TYR A 27 3.89 0.00 -5.46
C TYR A 27 3.35 1.10 -6.39
N ASP A 28 2.31 1.81 -5.95
CA ASP A 28 1.69 2.95 -6.64
C ASP A 28 2.69 4.08 -6.90
N SER A 29 3.45 3.98 -7.99
CA SER A 29 4.57 4.88 -8.32
C SER A 29 4.54 5.25 -9.79
N VAL A 30 4.97 4.33 -10.66
CA VAL A 30 4.98 4.54 -12.11
C VAL A 30 3.59 4.32 -12.68
N THR A 31 3.13 5.25 -13.51
CA THR A 31 1.83 5.15 -14.20
C THR A 31 1.94 4.38 -15.52
N VAL A 32 0.80 4.09 -16.13
CA VAL A 32 0.71 3.52 -17.49
C VAL A 32 1.41 4.34 -18.57
N ASP A 33 1.69 5.62 -18.31
CA ASP A 33 2.44 6.48 -19.23
C ASP A 33 3.96 6.43 -18.97
N GLY A 34 4.41 5.68 -17.96
CA GLY A 34 5.82 5.61 -17.56
C GLY A 34 6.28 6.74 -16.64
N ASN A 35 5.37 7.59 -16.15
CA ASN A 35 5.71 8.71 -15.28
C ASN A 35 5.73 8.29 -13.80
N LEU A 36 6.71 8.76 -13.04
CA LEU A 36 6.70 8.66 -11.57
C LEU A 36 5.66 9.63 -11.00
N LYS A 37 4.47 9.11 -10.66
CA LYS A 37 3.36 9.89 -10.11
C LYS A 37 2.44 9.00 -9.26
N TRP A 38 2.55 9.14 -7.95
CA TRP A 38 1.67 8.48 -6.99
C TRP A 38 0.22 8.93 -7.16
N GLN A 39 -0.68 7.97 -7.32
CA GLN A 39 -2.12 8.25 -7.44
C GLN A 39 -2.80 8.37 -6.08
N ASN A 40 -2.22 7.74 -5.05
CA ASN A 40 -2.79 7.59 -3.70
C ASN A 40 -4.15 6.87 -3.71
N ALA A 41 -4.41 6.10 -4.76
CA ALA A 41 -5.67 5.45 -5.07
C ALA A 41 -5.43 4.39 -6.15
N LEU A 42 -6.27 3.35 -6.20
CA LEU A 42 -6.37 2.51 -7.39
C LEU A 42 -7.23 3.23 -8.43
N ASN A 43 -6.71 3.44 -9.63
CA ASN A 43 -7.43 4.04 -10.75
C ASN A 43 -6.85 3.58 -12.09
N LYS A 44 -7.36 4.11 -13.21
CA LYS A 44 -6.93 3.74 -14.57
C LYS A 44 -5.42 3.89 -14.83
N MET A 45 -4.74 4.79 -14.10
CA MET A 45 -3.32 5.07 -14.29
C MET A 45 -2.40 4.01 -13.67
N ASN A 46 -2.90 3.18 -12.76
CA ASN A 46 -2.14 2.08 -12.15
C ASN A 46 -2.86 0.72 -12.18
N GLN A 47 -4.10 0.68 -12.66
CA GLN A 47 -4.91 -0.54 -12.81
C GLN A 47 -4.20 -1.65 -13.60
N PRO A 48 -3.57 -1.40 -14.77
CA PRO A 48 -2.93 -2.47 -15.51
C PRO A 48 -1.83 -3.19 -14.72
N PHE A 49 -1.10 -2.50 -13.84
CA PHE A 49 -0.12 -3.17 -12.97
C PHE A 49 -0.81 -4.04 -11.92
N PHE A 50 -1.89 -3.54 -11.30
CA PHE A 50 -2.68 -4.29 -10.32
C PHE A 50 -3.31 -5.56 -10.92
N GLU A 51 -3.70 -5.52 -12.19
CA GLU A 51 -4.24 -6.68 -12.90
C GLU A 51 -3.17 -7.74 -13.24
N LEU A 52 -1.91 -7.33 -13.37
CA LEU A 52 -0.79 -8.20 -13.73
C LEU A 52 -0.03 -8.78 -12.52
N CYS A 53 -0.48 -8.49 -11.29
CA CYS A 53 0.14 -8.99 -10.06
C CYS A 53 -0.89 -9.26 -8.95
N ASP A 54 -0.43 -9.77 -7.81
CA ASP A 54 -1.29 -10.22 -6.73
C ASP A 54 -1.94 -9.07 -5.94
N GLY A 55 -1.33 -7.88 -5.94
CA GLY A 55 -1.89 -6.75 -5.21
C GLY A 55 -1.15 -5.43 -5.43
N ILE A 56 -1.68 -4.35 -4.86
CA ILE A 56 -1.08 -3.01 -4.98
C ILE A 56 -0.92 -2.36 -3.60
N PHE A 57 0.27 -1.84 -3.35
CA PHE A 57 0.59 -0.96 -2.23
C PHE A 57 0.36 0.48 -2.68
N LEU A 58 -0.69 1.13 -2.18
CA LEU A 58 -0.99 2.53 -2.48
C LEU A 58 -0.15 3.49 -1.65
N ASN A 59 0.22 4.62 -2.25
CA ASN A 59 0.94 5.67 -1.53
C ASN A 59 0.12 6.27 -0.37
N TYR A 60 0.81 6.82 0.63
CA TYR A 60 0.25 7.22 1.93
C TYR A 60 -0.38 8.63 1.97
N LEU A 61 -0.38 9.39 0.87
CA LEU A 61 -0.99 10.73 0.78
C LEU A 61 -2.44 10.69 0.26
N TRP A 62 -3.18 9.65 0.62
CA TRP A 62 -4.58 9.47 0.24
C TRP A 62 -5.52 10.38 1.03
N LYS A 63 -6.73 10.55 0.51
CA LYS A 63 -7.85 11.25 1.18
C LYS A 63 -9.03 10.31 1.29
N VAL A 64 -9.88 10.50 2.29
CA VAL A 64 -11.04 9.63 2.56
C VAL A 64 -11.89 9.33 1.30
N PRO A 65 -12.25 10.31 0.45
CA PRO A 65 -13.02 10.01 -0.77
C PRO A 65 -12.30 9.07 -1.76
N LEU A 66 -10.97 9.13 -1.82
CA LEU A 66 -10.16 8.26 -2.69
C LEU A 66 -10.19 6.80 -2.23
N LEU A 67 -10.38 6.54 -0.93
CA LEU A 67 -10.50 5.18 -0.41
C LEU A 67 -11.79 4.51 -0.91
N TYR A 68 -12.93 5.22 -0.82
CA TYR A 68 -14.19 4.68 -1.32
C TYR A 68 -14.19 4.53 -2.85
N ALA A 69 -13.56 5.46 -3.57
CA ALA A 69 -13.36 5.33 -5.01
C ALA A 69 -12.49 4.10 -5.34
N THR A 70 -11.37 3.93 -4.64
CA THR A 70 -10.47 2.77 -4.74
C THR A 70 -11.22 1.47 -4.47
N ALA A 71 -11.99 1.39 -3.39
CA ALA A 71 -12.75 0.20 -3.05
C ALA A 71 -13.79 -0.14 -4.12
N THR A 72 -14.50 0.87 -4.64
CA THR A 72 -15.44 0.69 -5.76
C THR A 72 -14.70 0.17 -7.00
N PHE A 73 -13.55 0.76 -7.32
CA PHE A 73 -12.75 0.40 -8.47
C PHE A 73 -12.15 -1.02 -8.39
N ALA A 74 -11.70 -1.44 -7.19
CA ALA A 74 -11.11 -2.76 -6.95
C ALA A 74 -12.14 -3.91 -6.99
N GLY A 75 -13.43 -3.61 -6.78
CA GLY A 75 -14.50 -4.60 -6.81
C GLY A 75 -14.28 -5.75 -5.83
N HIS A 76 -14.17 -6.98 -6.34
CA HIS A 76 -13.94 -8.17 -5.51
C HIS A 76 -12.51 -8.26 -4.97
N ARG A 77 -11.53 -7.58 -5.58
CA ARG A 77 -10.11 -7.56 -5.18
C ARG A 77 -9.78 -6.48 -4.16
N ARG A 78 -10.77 -5.96 -3.42
CA ARG A 78 -10.55 -4.97 -2.35
C ARG A 78 -9.50 -5.39 -1.32
N GLY A 79 -9.43 -6.69 -1.01
CA GLY A 79 -8.44 -7.25 -0.08
C GLY A 79 -7.00 -7.20 -0.61
N ASP A 80 -6.82 -7.09 -1.93
CA ASP A 80 -5.51 -7.03 -2.59
C ASP A 80 -4.99 -5.59 -2.73
N VAL A 81 -5.76 -4.60 -2.26
CA VAL A 81 -5.34 -3.19 -2.23
C VAL A 81 -4.90 -2.81 -0.82
N TYR A 82 -3.60 -2.61 -0.65
CA TYR A 82 -2.97 -2.27 0.61
C TYR A 82 -2.73 -0.76 0.67
N VAL A 83 -3.58 -0.05 1.42
CA VAL A 83 -3.49 1.41 1.57
C VAL A 83 -2.33 1.76 2.51
N GLY A 84 -1.36 2.53 2.01
CA GLY A 84 -0.17 2.91 2.78
C GLY A 84 -0.48 3.82 3.97
N ILE A 85 0.18 3.53 5.09
CA ILE A 85 0.24 4.38 6.29
C ILE A 85 1.70 4.63 6.61
N ASP A 86 2.17 5.87 6.53
CA ASP A 86 3.54 6.23 6.91
C ASP A 86 3.61 6.52 8.41
N VAL A 87 4.23 5.62 9.18
CA VAL A 87 4.34 5.76 10.63
C VAL A 87 5.23 6.95 11.03
N PHE A 88 6.08 7.48 10.14
CA PHE A 88 6.78 8.73 10.42
C PHE A 88 5.91 9.99 10.27
N GLY A 89 4.68 9.86 9.79
CA GLY A 89 3.73 10.97 9.76
C GLY A 89 4.03 12.05 8.71
N ARG A 90 4.73 11.73 7.61
CA ARG A 90 5.09 12.74 6.59
C ARG A 90 3.87 13.08 5.72
N LYS A 91 2.95 13.86 6.30
CA LYS A 91 1.67 14.30 5.72
C LYS A 91 0.67 13.15 5.50
N CYS A 92 0.80 12.03 6.20
CA CYS A 92 -0.18 10.96 6.17
C CYS A 92 -1.39 11.30 7.05
N TYR A 93 -2.53 10.65 6.79
CA TYR A 93 -3.70 10.78 7.65
C TYR A 93 -3.36 10.41 9.10
N GLY A 94 -3.71 11.26 10.06
CA GLY A 94 -3.47 11.02 11.48
C GLY A 94 -2.03 11.22 11.96
N ASP A 95 -1.12 11.76 11.13
CA ASP A 95 0.24 12.17 11.51
C ASP A 95 1.17 11.04 12.03
N GLY A 96 0.83 9.77 11.77
CA GLY A 96 1.69 8.62 12.07
C GLY A 96 1.94 8.40 13.57
N GLY A 97 3.07 7.79 13.90
CA GLY A 97 3.47 7.42 15.25
C GLY A 97 2.41 6.59 15.96
N TYR A 98 2.13 6.92 17.22
CA TYR A 98 1.06 6.30 18.01
C TYR A 98 -0.35 6.56 17.45
N ASN A 99 -0.52 7.48 16.49
CA ASN A 99 -1.79 7.75 15.82
C ASN A 99 -1.99 6.93 14.53
N THR A 100 -1.08 5.99 14.20
CA THR A 100 -1.21 5.09 13.05
C THR A 100 -2.55 4.35 13.02
N ASN A 101 -3.09 4.02 14.20
CA ASN A 101 -4.41 3.40 14.36
C ASN A 101 -5.57 4.25 13.79
N LYS A 102 -5.44 5.60 13.78
CA LYS A 102 -6.46 6.50 13.22
C LYS A 102 -6.60 6.29 11.72
N ALA A 103 -5.48 6.23 11.00
CA ALA A 103 -5.46 5.91 9.57
C ALA A 103 -6.03 4.51 9.29
N LEU A 104 -5.60 3.51 10.07
CA LEU A 104 -6.07 2.13 9.94
C LEU A 104 -7.60 2.02 10.12
N ALA A 105 -8.17 2.74 11.09
CA ALA A 105 -9.61 2.75 11.32
C ALA A 105 -10.40 3.26 10.11
N VAL A 106 -9.92 4.33 9.46
CA VAL A 106 -10.57 4.88 8.26
C VAL A 106 -10.41 3.95 7.04
N ILE A 107 -9.25 3.34 6.86
CA ILE A 107 -9.02 2.34 5.79
C ILE A 107 -9.96 1.15 5.96
N LYS A 108 -10.10 0.65 7.19
CA LYS A 108 -11.00 -0.45 7.52
C LYS A 108 -12.46 -0.11 7.22
N GLN A 109 -12.92 1.12 7.50
CA GLN A 109 -14.28 1.56 7.16
C GLN A 109 -14.54 1.52 5.65
N ALA A 110 -13.51 1.76 4.81
CA ALA A 110 -13.61 1.63 3.36
C ALA A 110 -13.52 0.18 2.85
N SER A 111 -13.41 -0.82 3.75
CA SER A 111 -13.26 -2.25 3.41
C SER A 111 -12.05 -2.54 2.52
N LEU A 112 -10.92 -1.89 2.81
CA LEU A 112 -9.63 -2.09 2.13
C LEU A 112 -8.59 -2.65 3.11
N SER A 113 -7.53 -3.25 2.57
CA SER A 113 -6.35 -3.65 3.35
C SER A 113 -5.45 -2.44 3.64
N ALA A 114 -4.55 -2.56 4.62
CA ALA A 114 -3.58 -1.54 4.96
C ALA A 114 -2.15 -2.06 4.79
N ALA A 115 -1.22 -1.18 4.47
CA ALA A 115 0.21 -1.44 4.57
C ALA A 115 0.90 -0.42 5.47
N VAL A 116 1.55 -0.90 6.53
CA VAL A 116 2.26 -0.07 7.50
C VAL A 116 3.68 0.16 7.01
N PHE A 117 3.99 1.40 6.65
CA PHE A 117 5.30 1.82 6.18
C PHE A 117 6.14 2.42 7.30
N ALA A 118 7.40 2.02 7.35
CA ALA A 118 8.37 2.46 8.35
C ALA A 118 7.95 2.24 9.82
N PRO A 119 7.50 1.03 10.23
CA PRO A 119 7.14 0.73 11.62
C PRO A 119 8.33 0.85 12.60
N GLY A 120 9.57 0.93 12.09
CA GLY A 120 10.78 1.20 12.88
C GLY A 120 10.77 2.53 13.64
N TRP A 121 9.83 3.44 13.33
CA TRP A 121 9.62 4.71 14.04
C TRP A 121 9.68 4.60 15.56
N VAL A 122 9.12 3.53 16.15
CA VAL A 122 9.13 3.32 17.60
C VAL A 122 10.56 3.23 18.12
N TYR A 123 11.40 2.40 17.49
CA TYR A 123 12.79 2.22 17.90
C TYR A 123 13.67 3.44 17.57
N GLU A 124 13.38 4.11 16.47
CA GLU A 124 14.18 5.22 15.95
C GLU A 124 13.92 6.56 16.68
N THR A 125 12.72 6.76 17.23
CA THR A 125 12.30 8.07 17.76
C THR A 125 11.96 8.07 19.25
N GLN A 126 11.72 6.90 19.84
CA GLN A 126 11.36 6.77 21.26
C GLN A 126 12.57 6.31 22.10
N PRO A 127 12.54 6.45 23.44
CA PRO A 127 13.60 5.94 24.30
C PRO A 127 13.77 4.43 24.14
N LYS A 128 14.95 4.00 23.67
CA LYS A 128 15.30 2.58 23.44
C LYS A 128 15.18 1.73 24.70
N THR A 129 15.45 2.32 25.88
CA THR A 129 15.30 1.67 27.18
C THR A 129 13.85 1.30 27.51
N GLN A 130 12.87 1.89 26.82
CA GLN A 130 11.44 1.61 26.97
C GLN A 130 10.83 1.00 25.68
N PHE A 131 11.64 0.40 24.81
CA PHE A 131 11.18 -0.06 23.50
C PHE A 131 9.94 -0.96 23.57
N PHE A 132 9.95 -2.01 24.38
CA PHE A 132 8.80 -2.93 24.51
C PHE A 132 7.54 -2.21 24.96
N HIS A 133 7.65 -1.33 25.96
CA HIS A 133 6.52 -0.52 26.42
C HIS A 133 5.98 0.41 25.32
N ASN A 134 6.84 0.97 24.47
CA ASN A 134 6.42 1.86 23.39
C ASN A 134 5.89 1.10 22.17
N GLN A 135 6.36 -0.13 21.90
CA GLN A 135 5.89 -0.95 20.79
C GLN A 135 4.48 -1.52 21.02
N ASP A 136 4.08 -1.66 22.28
CA ASP A 136 2.78 -2.23 22.69
C ASP A 136 1.68 -1.16 22.92
N LYS A 137 1.95 0.11 22.60
CA LYS A 137 0.98 1.22 22.65
C LYS A 137 0.12 1.28 21.38
#